data_AF-A0A2N3F1S3-F1
#
_entry.id   AF-A0A2N3F1S3-F1
#
_cell.length_a   1.000
_cell.length_b   1.000
_cell.length_c   1.000
_cell.angle_alpha   90.00
_cell.angle_beta   90.00
_cell.angle_gamma   90.00
#
_symmetry.space_group_name_H-M   'P 1'
#
loop_
_entity.id
_entity.type
_entity.pdbx_description
1 polymer ?
#
loop_
_entity_poly.entity_id
_entity_poly.type
_entity_poly.pdbx_seq_one_letter_code
_entity_poly.pdbx_strand_id
1 'polypeptide(L)'
;MTVPPSEHLVITPSIHYVGTPVMLLATRNPDGTANLSAASSFWALGQHLVIGLETDSRTYDNVSAHPEITVNFPSPQIWEAVERIADTTGRDPVPEAKASRYRHEADKFTVAGLTAVPSQV
;
A
#
# COMPACT_ATOMS: atom_id res chain seq x y z
N MET A 1 49.78 -0.06 16.32
CA MET A 1 48.49 -0.63 16.74
C MET A 1 47.64 -0.79 15.50
N THR A 2 47.50 -2.00 14.98
CA THR A 2 46.71 -2.29 13.77
C THR A 2 45.24 -2.44 14.15
N VAL A 3 44.38 -1.58 13.60
CA VAL A 3 42.92 -1.70 13.77
C VAL A 3 42.48 -2.97 13.02
N PRO A 4 41.75 -3.90 13.65
CA PRO A 4 41.27 -5.10 12.95
C PRO A 4 40.30 -4.69 11.84
N PRO A 5 40.22 -5.45 10.72
CA PRO A 5 39.22 -5.18 9.70
C PRO A 5 37.83 -5.28 10.31
N SER A 6 37.06 -4.19 10.21
CA SER A 6 35.67 -4.15 10.65
C SER A 6 34.85 -5.14 9.82
N GLU A 7 34.30 -6.18 10.45
CA GLU A 7 33.32 -7.10 9.84
C GLU A 7 31.99 -6.40 9.47
N HIS A 8 31.83 -5.11 9.80
CA HIS A 8 30.65 -4.33 9.49
C HIS A 8 30.76 -3.60 8.14
N LEU A 9 29.73 -3.76 7.31
CA LEU A 9 29.49 -2.97 6.10
C LEU A 9 28.53 -1.82 6.41
N VAL A 10 28.97 -0.58 6.19
CA VAL A 10 28.10 0.60 6.26
C VAL A 10 27.34 0.73 4.94
N ILE A 11 26.01 0.78 5.01
CA ILE A 11 25.12 0.97 3.86
C ILE A 11 24.20 2.18 4.08
N THR A 12 23.73 2.79 2.99
CA THR A 12 22.73 3.87 3.00
C THR A 12 21.53 3.45 2.17
N PRO A 13 20.63 2.62 2.72
CA PRO A 13 19.47 2.16 1.96
C PRO A 13 18.47 3.30 1.76
N SER A 14 17.80 3.32 0.60
CA SER A 14 16.73 4.28 0.33
C SER A 14 15.46 3.98 1.15
N ILE A 15 15.33 2.77 1.70
CA ILE A 15 14.21 2.29 2.52
C ILE A 15 14.78 1.66 3.79
N HIS A 16 14.32 2.11 4.96
CA HIS A 16 14.82 1.65 6.26
C HIS A 16 13.91 0.60 6.92
N TYR A 17 12.80 0.26 6.28
CA TYR A 17 11.79 -0.69 6.76
C TYR A 17 12.20 -2.13 6.45
N VAL A 18 13.08 -2.70 7.29
CA VAL A 18 13.47 -4.11 7.16
C VAL A 18 12.37 -5.00 7.75
N GLY A 19 11.76 -5.85 6.92
CA GLY A 19 10.78 -6.84 7.36
C GLY A 19 9.38 -6.30 7.64
N THR A 20 9.06 -5.07 7.23
CA THR A 20 7.69 -4.54 7.38
C THR A 20 6.73 -5.29 6.44
N PRO A 21 5.64 -5.86 6.95
CA PRO A 21 4.69 -6.58 6.10
C PRO A 21 4.00 -5.60 5.16
N VAL A 22 3.64 -6.09 3.97
CA VAL A 22 2.70 -5.36 3.10
C VAL A 22 1.31 -5.45 3.71
N MET A 23 0.55 -4.37 3.59
CA MET A 23 -0.87 -4.29 3.89
C MET A 23 -1.65 -4.06 2.60
N LEU A 24 -2.85 -4.63 2.54
CA LEU A 24 -3.87 -4.29 1.57
C LEU A 24 -4.90 -3.37 2.23
N LEU A 25 -4.96 -2.13 1.75
CA LEU A 25 -5.88 -1.11 2.17
C LEU A 25 -7.10 -1.11 1.26
N ALA A 26 -8.30 -1.29 1.81
CA ALA A 26 -9.54 -1.11 1.04
C ALA A 26 -10.29 0.14 1.53
N THR A 27 -10.65 0.99 0.57
CA THR A 27 -11.41 2.23 0.79
C THR A 27 -12.58 2.32 -0.19
N ARG A 28 -13.53 3.21 0.08
CA ARG A 28 -14.73 3.39 -0.75
C ARG A 28 -14.57 4.57 -1.71
N ASN A 29 -14.78 4.32 -2.99
CA ASN A 29 -14.85 5.35 -4.03
C ASN A 29 -16.16 6.15 -3.92
N PRO A 30 -16.25 7.35 -4.53
CA PRO A 30 -17.47 8.18 -4.49
C PRO A 30 -18.72 7.51 -5.09
N ASP A 31 -18.56 6.61 -6.06
CA ASP A 31 -19.64 5.83 -6.66
C ASP A 31 -20.07 4.61 -5.82
N GLY A 32 -19.42 4.41 -4.67
CA GLY A 32 -19.67 3.32 -3.75
C GLY A 32 -18.89 2.03 -4.02
N THR A 33 -18.12 1.95 -5.11
CA THR A 33 -17.24 0.82 -5.39
C THR A 33 -16.03 0.79 -4.47
N ALA A 34 -15.33 -0.34 -4.39
CA ALA A 34 -14.14 -0.48 -3.55
C ALA A 34 -12.86 -0.16 -4.35
N ASN A 35 -11.93 0.55 -3.72
CA ASN A 35 -10.55 0.71 -4.18
C ASN A 35 -9.62 -0.13 -3.28
N LEU A 36 -8.67 -0.84 -3.88
CA LEU A 36 -7.68 -1.68 -3.18
C LEU A 36 -6.26 -1.15 -3.42
N SER A 37 -5.45 -0.93 -2.38
CA SER A 37 -4.06 -0.47 -2.52
C SER A 37 -3.10 -1.30 -1.68
N ALA A 38 -1.93 -1.58 -2.21
CA ALA A 38 -0.81 -2.04 -1.41
C ALA A 38 -0.19 -0.85 -0.65
N ALA A 39 0.26 -1.08 0.58
CA ALA A 39 1.02 -0.12 1.38
C ALA A 39 1.96 -0.86 2.34
N SER A 40 3.11 -0.26 2.65
CA SER A 40 4.07 -0.81 3.62
C SER A 40 4.53 0.21 4.66
N SER A 41 4.11 1.47 4.56
CA SER A 41 4.49 2.54 5.49
C SER A 41 3.51 2.58 6.66
N PHE A 42 3.78 1.83 7.72
CA PHE A 42 2.95 1.88 8.94
C PHE A 42 3.71 1.55 10.22
N TRP A 43 3.11 1.92 11.35
CA TRP A 43 3.42 1.37 12.66
C TRP A 43 2.14 1.25 13.49
N ALA A 44 2.14 0.34 14.48
CA ALA A 44 0.99 0.06 15.31
C ALA A 44 1.34 0.15 16.80
N LEU A 45 0.41 0.63 17.62
CA LEU A 45 0.53 0.65 19.07
C LEU A 45 -0.84 0.45 19.73
N GLY A 46 -0.99 -0.63 20.49
CA GLY A 46 -2.26 -0.98 21.13
C GLY A 46 -3.35 -1.25 20.10
N GLN A 47 -4.37 -0.39 20.05
CA GLN A 47 -5.47 -0.45 19.08
C GLN A 47 -5.37 0.61 17.98
N HIS A 48 -4.23 1.28 17.88
CA HIS A 48 -4.00 2.33 16.90
C HIS A 48 -3.04 1.85 15.83
N LEU A 49 -3.35 2.24 14.60
CA LEU A 49 -2.51 2.05 13.44
C LEU A 49 -2.25 3.42 12.81
N VAL A 50 -0.99 3.75 12.57
CA VAL A 50 -0.60 4.95 11.84
C VAL A 50 -0.07 4.50 10.48
N ILE A 51 -0.73 4.97 9.42
CA ILE A 51 -0.44 4.59 8.04
C ILE A 51 0.01 5.85 7.28
N GLY A 52 1.16 5.77 6.62
CA GLY A 52 1.60 6.78 5.66
C GLY A 52 0.88 6.60 4.33
N LEU A 53 0.19 7.64 3.86
CA LEU A 53 -0.50 7.68 2.58
C LEU A 53 0.11 8.76 1.68
N GLU A 54 0.29 8.43 0.40
CA GLU A 54 0.66 9.42 -0.61
C GLU A 54 -0.56 10.28 -0.96
N THR A 55 -0.40 11.60 -0.95
CA THR A 55 -1.50 12.56 -1.13
C THR A 55 -2.07 12.60 -2.55
N ASP A 56 -1.36 12.03 -3.51
CA ASP A 56 -1.78 11.87 -4.91
C ASP A 56 -2.42 10.49 -5.17
N SER A 57 -2.72 9.70 -4.13
CA SER A 57 -3.35 8.38 -4.24
C SER A 57 -4.88 8.44 -4.16
N ARG A 58 -5.56 7.50 -4.82
CA ARG A 58 -7.02 7.32 -4.67
C ARG A 58 -7.40 6.98 -3.22
N THR A 59 -6.54 6.24 -2.51
CA THR A 59 -6.74 5.91 -1.10
C THR A 59 -6.80 7.17 -0.23
N TYR A 60 -5.89 8.13 -0.46
CA TYR A 60 -5.91 9.41 0.26
C TYR A 60 -7.18 10.22 -0.03
N ASP A 61 -7.59 10.34 -1.30
CA ASP A 61 -8.85 11.02 -1.66
C ASP A 61 -10.05 10.41 -0.94
N ASN A 62 -10.15 9.07 -0.98
CA ASN A 62 -11.28 8.35 -0.40
C ASN A 62 -11.34 8.54 1.12
N VAL A 63 -10.22 8.39 1.83
CA VAL A 63 -10.17 8.58 3.30
C VAL A 63 -10.40 10.04 3.69
N SER A 64 -9.95 10.99 2.87
CA SER A 64 -10.20 12.42 3.11
C SER A 64 -11.68 12.78 3.01
N ALA A 65 -12.42 12.13 2.11
CA ALA A 65 -13.87 12.34 1.94
C ALA A 65 -14.71 11.48 2.90
N HIS A 66 -14.28 10.24 3.15
CA HIS A 66 -14.96 9.24 3.96
C HIS A 66 -13.91 8.55 4.85
N PRO A 67 -13.78 8.93 6.13
CA PRO A 67 -12.67 8.53 7.00
C PRO A 67 -12.80 7.09 7.53
N GLU A 68 -13.06 6.15 6.64
CA GLU A 68 -13.21 4.71 6.90
C GLU A 68 -12.24 3.93 6.00
N ILE A 69 -11.62 2.90 6.57
CA ILE A 69 -10.65 2.05 5.87
C ILE A 69 -10.62 0.67 6.51
N THR A 70 -10.43 -0.37 5.70
CA THR A 70 -10.04 -1.69 6.19
C THR A 70 -8.57 -1.96 5.88
N VAL A 71 -7.91 -2.65 6.81
CA VAL A 71 -6.50 -3.00 6.71
C VAL A 71 -6.39 -4.52 6.79
N ASN A 72 -5.85 -5.11 5.73
CA ASN A 72 -5.71 -6.55 5.60
C ASN A 72 -4.23 -6.90 5.50
N PHE A 73 -3.77 -7.88 6.27
CA PHE A 73 -2.39 -8.37 6.22
C PHE A 73 -2.35 -9.63 5.36
N PRO A 74 -1.95 -9.54 4.06
CA PRO A 74 -1.82 -10.70 3.20
C PRO A 74 -0.80 -11.69 3.75
N SER A 75 -1.12 -12.99 3.68
CA SER A 75 -0.14 -14.03 3.96
C SER A 75 0.88 -14.11 2.82
N PRO A 76 2.10 -14.64 3.06
CA PRO A 76 3.13 -14.73 2.01
C PRO A 76 2.68 -15.49 0.76
N GLN A 77 1.70 -16.39 0.87
CA GLN A 77 1.21 -17.21 -0.24
C GLN A 77 0.45 -16.40 -1.30
N ILE A 78 -0.02 -15.19 -0.99
CA ILE A 78 -0.79 -14.35 -1.92
C ILE A 78 0.01 -13.14 -2.43
N TRP A 79 1.35 -13.19 -2.35
CA TRP A 79 2.23 -12.11 -2.78
C TRP A 79 2.01 -11.71 -4.26
N GLU A 80 1.69 -12.65 -5.14
CA GLU A 80 1.40 -12.37 -6.56
C GLU A 80 0.14 -11.50 -6.75
N ALA A 81 -0.83 -11.56 -5.83
CA ALA A 81 -1.99 -10.68 -5.86
C ALA A 81 -1.62 -9.23 -5.55
N VAL A 82 -0.70 -9.05 -4.60
CA VAL A 82 -0.12 -7.73 -4.28
C VAL A 82 0.64 -7.19 -5.49
N GLU A 83 1.49 -8.00 -6.12
CA GLU A 83 2.31 -7.52 -7.24
C GLU A 83 1.51 -7.19 -8.50
N ARG A 84 0.41 -7.89 -8.76
CA ARG A 84 -0.47 -7.56 -9.89
C ARG A 84 -1.06 -6.16 -9.83
N ILE A 85 -1.16 -5.55 -8.64
CA ILE A 85 -1.67 -4.19 -8.44
C ILE A 85 -0.57 -3.16 -8.14
N ALA A 86 0.70 -3.55 -8.02
CA ALA A 86 1.78 -2.66 -7.58
C ALA A 86 1.98 -1.45 -8.50
N ASP A 87 1.85 -1.66 -9.81
CA ASP A 87 2.00 -0.61 -10.84
C ASP A 87 0.64 -0.09 -11.34
N THR A 88 -0.36 -0.05 -10.46
CA THR A 88 -1.72 0.39 -10.77
C THR A 88 -2.22 1.47 -9.82
N THR A 89 -3.10 2.36 -10.31
CA THR A 89 -3.72 3.39 -9.48
C THR A 89 -5.20 3.57 -9.78
N GLY A 90 -6.00 3.80 -8.73
CA GLY A 90 -7.41 4.13 -8.88
C GLY A 90 -7.65 5.60 -9.27
N ARG A 91 -6.59 6.40 -9.42
CA ARG A 91 -6.67 7.79 -9.91
C ARG A 91 -6.85 7.79 -11.43
N ASP A 92 -7.77 8.60 -11.89
CA ASP A 92 -7.99 8.92 -13.30
C ASP A 92 -8.22 10.44 -13.42
N PRO A 93 -7.33 11.20 -14.08
CA PRO A 93 -6.11 10.73 -14.74
C PRO A 93 -5.05 10.20 -13.76
N VAL A 94 -4.14 9.35 -14.26
CA VAL A 94 -2.94 8.94 -13.52
C VAL A 94 -2.11 10.19 -13.20
N PRO A 95 -1.68 10.41 -11.93
CA PRO A 95 -0.85 11.55 -11.57
C PRO A 95 0.44 11.58 -12.40
N GLU A 96 0.84 12.76 -12.87
CA GLU A 96 1.98 12.93 -13.79
C GLU A 96 3.28 12.32 -13.24
N ALA A 97 3.56 12.52 -11.95
CA ALA A 97 4.73 11.96 -11.28
C ALA A 97 4.79 10.41 -11.28
N LYS A 98 3.66 9.75 -11.54
CA LYS A 98 3.50 8.29 -11.57
C LYS A 98 3.29 7.73 -12.97
N ALA A 99 3.05 8.58 -13.98
CA ALA A 99 2.62 8.17 -15.32
C ALA A 99 3.64 7.28 -16.07
N SER A 100 4.93 7.33 -15.71
CA SER A 100 5.97 6.48 -16.30
C SER A 100 5.92 5.02 -15.85
N ARG A 101 5.23 4.74 -14.73
CA ARG A 101 5.21 3.41 -14.10
C ARG A 101 3.79 2.89 -13.87
N TYR A 102 2.86 3.76 -13.53
CA TYR A 102 1.51 3.39 -13.14
C TYR A 102 0.54 3.51 -14.31
N ARG A 103 -0.41 2.57 -14.38
CA ARG A 103 -1.61 2.70 -15.21
C ARG A 103 -2.87 2.84 -14.37
N HIS A 104 -3.91 3.44 -14.93
CA HIS A 104 -5.20 3.51 -14.27
C HIS A 104 -5.85 2.11 -14.22
N GLU A 105 -6.35 1.72 -13.05
CA GLU A 105 -7.21 0.55 -12.85
C GLU A 105 -8.28 0.89 -11.81
N ALA A 106 -9.55 0.88 -12.23
CA ALA A 106 -10.68 1.11 -11.34
C ALA A 106 -10.98 -0.11 -10.45
N ASP A 107 -10.98 -1.32 -11.04
CA ASP A 107 -11.28 -2.57 -10.33
C ASP A 107 -10.01 -3.37 -10.01
N LYS A 108 -9.30 -2.91 -8.97
CA LYS A 108 -8.07 -3.57 -8.49
C LYS A 108 -8.33 -4.88 -7.76
N PHE A 109 -9.56 -5.18 -7.32
CA PHE A 109 -9.89 -6.48 -6.76
C PHE A 109 -9.83 -7.56 -7.83
N THR A 110 -10.44 -7.31 -8.98
CA THR A 110 -10.37 -8.22 -10.14
C THR A 110 -8.92 -8.38 -10.63
N VAL A 111 -8.15 -7.29 -10.75
CA VAL A 111 -6.73 -7.36 -11.14
C VAL A 111 -5.90 -8.19 -10.15
N ALA A 112 -6.15 -8.02 -8.85
CA ALA A 112 -5.53 -8.81 -7.78
C ALA A 112 -6.09 -10.24 -7.67
N GLY A 113 -7.17 -10.59 -8.38
CA GLY A 113 -7.83 -11.89 -8.25
C GLY A 113 -8.33 -12.14 -6.82
N LEU A 114 -8.69 -11.06 -6.12
CA LEU A 114 -9.19 -11.09 -4.75
C LEU A 114 -10.67 -10.75 -4.75
N THR A 115 -11.41 -11.31 -3.79
CA THR A 115 -12.83 -11.04 -3.61
C THR A 115 -13.03 -10.03 -2.49
N ALA A 116 -13.78 -8.96 -2.75
CA ALA A 116 -14.17 -8.01 -1.71
C ALA A 116 -15.18 -8.65 -0.74
N VAL A 117 -14.98 -8.46 0.56
CA VAL A 117 -15.88 -8.91 1.62
C VAL A 117 -16.40 -7.69 2.39
N PRO A 118 -17.70 -7.61 2.71
CA PRO A 118 -18.23 -6.52 3.52
C PRO A 118 -17.55 -6.43 4.89
N SER A 119 -17.20 -5.22 5.33
CA SER A 119 -16.75 -4.97 6.70
C SER A 119 -17.93 -4.98 7.67
N GLN A 120 -17.62 -5.15 8.95
CA GLN A 120 -18.56 -4.79 10.02
C GLN A 120 -18.57 -3.26 10.17
N VAL A 121 -19.71 -2.71 10.61
CA VAL A 121 -19.93 -1.27 10.82
C VAL A 121 -19.97 -0.98 12.31
#